data_AF-A0A7S0EWN4-F1
#
_entry.id   AF-A0A7S0EWN4-F1
#
_cell.length_a   1.000
_cell.length_b   1.000
_cell.length_c   1.000
_cell.angle_alpha   90.00
_cell.angle_beta   90.00
_cell.angle_gamma   90.00
#
_symmetry.space_group_name_H-M   'P 1'
#
loop_
_entity.id
_entity.type
_entity.pdbx_description
1 polymer ?
#
loop_
_entity_poly.entity_id
_entity_poly.type
_entity_poly.pdbx_seq_one_letter_code
_entity_poly.pdbx_strand_id
1 'polypeptide(L)'
;ASHMKTSSCRMSSDNMRQHVCSAKQQLLNICSSVENDIANARAAMSGFEKSAMCAIAAVSVLLASPTISHADFTQEQALAADVWSVVDATFVDRTFNNHDWMKLRQNVVKRDYTDRQQAYDAISKDLLEPLGDKYTR
;
A
#
# COMPACT_ATOMS: atom_id res chain seq x y z
N ALA A 1 -40.87 6.44 -33.29
CA ALA A 1 -39.42 6.74 -33.27
C ALA A 1 -38.92 6.36 -31.89
N SER A 2 -38.30 5.19 -31.79
CA SER A 2 -37.96 4.53 -30.52
C SER A 2 -36.50 4.76 -30.11
N HIS A 3 -36.27 4.71 -28.79
CA HIS A 3 -35.00 4.49 -28.06
C HIS A 3 -34.00 5.66 -27.99
N MET A 4 -33.83 6.31 -26.83
CA MET A 4 -32.99 5.89 -25.67
C MET A 4 -31.53 5.60 -26.06
N LYS A 5 -30.57 6.42 -25.61
CA LYS A 5 -29.79 6.16 -24.39
C LYS A 5 -28.79 7.30 -24.14
N THR A 6 -28.98 7.99 -23.02
CA THR A 6 -27.91 8.75 -22.35
C THR A 6 -26.89 7.73 -21.83
N SER A 7 -25.74 7.65 -22.50
CA SER A 7 -24.58 6.87 -22.05
C SER A 7 -23.94 7.58 -20.86
N SER A 8 -24.39 7.15 -19.68
CA SER A 8 -23.74 7.32 -18.39
C SER A 8 -22.24 6.98 -18.50
N CYS A 9 -21.37 7.97 -18.33
CA CYS A 9 -19.94 7.79 -18.17
C CYS A 9 -19.64 7.11 -16.83
N ARG A 10 -19.92 5.81 -16.75
CA ARG A 10 -19.31 4.88 -15.79
C ARG A 10 -17.88 4.58 -16.30
N MET A 11 -16.98 5.55 -16.18
CA MET A 11 -15.55 5.38 -16.46
C MET A 11 -14.75 5.84 -15.24
N SER A 12 -14.55 4.97 -14.23
CA SER A 12 -13.51 5.22 -13.22
C SER A 12 -13.26 4.14 -12.15
N SER A 13 -13.99 3.01 -12.12
CA SER A 13 -13.69 1.95 -11.13
C SER A 13 -12.82 0.83 -11.71
N ASP A 14 -13.04 0.48 -12.99
CA ASP A 14 -12.25 -0.58 -13.66
C ASP A 14 -10.82 -0.16 -13.98
N ASN A 15 -10.58 1.11 -14.32
CA ASN A 15 -9.23 1.62 -14.62
C ASN A 15 -8.34 1.60 -13.36
N MET A 16 -8.89 2.00 -12.20
CA MET A 16 -8.18 1.94 -10.92
C MET A 16 -7.85 0.48 -10.54
N ARG A 17 -8.80 -0.44 -10.72
CA ARG A 17 -8.57 -1.88 -10.51
C ARG A 17 -7.53 -2.46 -11.45
N GLN A 18 -7.47 -2.01 -12.70
CA GLN A 18 -6.42 -2.42 -13.66
C GLN A 18 -5.03 -1.91 -13.24
N HIS A 19 -4.91 -0.67 -12.77
CA HIS A 19 -3.64 -0.14 -12.27
C HIS A 19 -3.18 -0.84 -10.97
N VAL A 20 -4.11 -1.18 -10.06
CA VAL A 20 -3.79 -1.97 -8.87
C VAL A 20 -3.42 -3.42 -9.21
N CYS A 21 -4.08 -4.04 -10.19
CA CYS A 21 -3.70 -5.36 -10.71
C CYS A 21 -2.32 -5.33 -11.39
N SER A 22 -2.03 -4.31 -12.20
CA SER A 22 -0.72 -4.13 -12.85
C SER A 22 0.38 -3.92 -11.81
N ALA A 23 0.13 -3.11 -10.77
CA ALA A 23 1.09 -2.90 -9.70
C ALA A 23 1.34 -4.18 -8.88
N LYS A 24 0.30 -4.98 -8.60
CA LYS A 24 0.46 -6.30 -7.98
C LYS A 24 1.23 -7.28 -8.88
N GLN A 25 0.98 -7.27 -10.19
CA GLN A 25 1.72 -8.11 -11.15
C GLN A 25 3.19 -7.69 -11.25
N GLN A 26 3.47 -6.38 -11.23
CA GLN A 26 4.84 -5.87 -11.19
C GLN A 26 5.55 -6.25 -9.89
N LEU A 27 4.88 -6.19 -8.74
CA LEU A 27 5.43 -6.63 -7.45
C LEU A 27 5.72 -8.14 -7.41
N LEU A 28 4.82 -8.98 -7.95
CA LEU A 28 5.03 -10.42 -8.03
C LEU A 28 6.21 -10.78 -8.96
N ASN A 29 6.34 -10.08 -10.10
CA ASN A 29 7.48 -10.28 -11.01
C ASN A 29 8.81 -9.88 -10.35
N ILE A 30 8.85 -8.77 -9.61
CA ILE A 30 10.04 -8.35 -8.85
C ILE A 30 10.41 -9.41 -7.80
N CYS A 31 9.43 -9.96 -7.09
CA CYS A 31 9.67 -10.99 -6.07
C CYS A 31 10.28 -12.28 -6.68
N SER A 32 9.76 -12.73 -7.81
CA SER A 32 10.29 -13.92 -8.51
C SER A 32 11.67 -13.69 -9.13
N SER A 33 11.99 -12.46 -9.56
CA SER A 33 13.34 -12.10 -10.03
C SER A 33 14.37 -12.22 -8.90
N VAL A 34 14.03 -11.72 -7.71
CA VAL A 34 14.89 -11.80 -6.52
C VAL A 34 15.13 -13.25 -6.09
N GLU A 35 14.11 -14.12 -6.15
CA GLU A 35 14.28 -15.55 -5.82
C GLU A 35 15.24 -16.26 -6.79
N ASN A 36 15.17 -15.94 -8.08
CA ASN A 36 16.08 -16.49 -9.10
C ASN A 36 17.52 -15.97 -8.96
N ASP A 37 17.69 -14.69 -8.61
CA ASP A 37 18.99 -14.09 -8.33
C ASP A 37 19.64 -14.72 -7.07
N ILE A 38 18.83 -15.03 -6.04
CA ILE A 38 19.29 -15.75 -4.84
C ILE A 38 19.70 -17.19 -5.15
N ALA A 39 18.96 -17.90 -6.01
CA ALA A 39 19.30 -19.27 -6.40
C ALA A 39 20.62 -19.35 -7.20
N ASN A 40 20.83 -18.41 -8.13
CA ASN A 40 22.08 -18.32 -8.90
C ASN A 40 23.28 -17.91 -8.01
N ALA A 41 23.06 -17.03 -7.03
CA ALA A 41 24.08 -16.65 -6.05
C ALA A 41 24.48 -17.82 -5.11
N ARG A 42 23.53 -18.70 -4.73
CA ARG A 42 23.82 -19.91 -3.96
C ARG A 42 24.64 -20.94 -4.74
N ALA A 43 24.39 -21.10 -6.05
CA ALA A 43 25.14 -22.00 -6.90
C ALA A 43 26.62 -21.58 -7.10
N ALA A 44 26.92 -20.28 -6.96
CA ALA A 44 28.28 -19.75 -7.05
C ALA A 44 29.12 -19.93 -5.76
N MET A 45 28.52 -20.41 -4.66
CA MET A 45 29.17 -20.47 -3.32
C MET A 45 29.69 -21.86 -2.90
N SER A 46 29.56 -22.91 -3.72
CA SER A 46 30.05 -24.26 -3.34
C SER A 46 31.53 -24.52 -3.68
N GLY A 47 32.30 -23.49 -4.05
CA GLY A 47 33.65 -23.65 -4.61
C GLY A 47 34.82 -23.16 -3.74
N PHE A 48 34.60 -22.81 -2.47
CA PHE A 48 35.62 -22.09 -1.69
C PHE A 48 35.99 -22.78 -0.36
N GLU A 49 36.26 -24.07 -0.40
CA GLU A 49 37.00 -24.71 0.69
C GLU A 49 38.51 -24.68 0.38
N LYS A 50 39.20 -23.83 1.14
CA LYS A 50 40.61 -23.90 1.52
C LYS A 50 41.62 -23.47 0.45
N SER A 51 42.07 -22.22 0.56
CA SER A 51 43.44 -21.91 1.00
C SER A 51 43.88 -20.57 0.43
N ALA A 52 44.40 -19.74 1.32
CA ALA A 52 45.32 -18.65 1.05
C ALA A 52 44.85 -17.58 0.04
N MET A 53 44.43 -16.42 0.56
CA MET A 53 45.23 -15.20 0.35
C MET A 53 44.63 -14.03 1.15
N CYS A 54 45.37 -13.65 2.19
CA CYS A 54 45.22 -12.43 2.96
C CYS A 54 45.40 -11.19 2.05
N ALA A 55 44.31 -10.63 1.51
CA ALA A 55 44.36 -9.26 0.95
C ALA A 55 42.99 -8.55 0.87
N ILE A 56 41.91 -9.11 1.44
CA ILE A 56 40.57 -8.54 1.28
C ILE A 56 39.88 -8.41 2.63
N ALA A 57 40.55 -7.76 3.60
CA ALA A 57 39.93 -7.44 4.87
C ALA A 57 38.94 -6.25 4.79
N ALA A 58 38.82 -5.59 3.63
CA ALA A 58 37.98 -4.38 3.46
C ALA A 58 36.64 -4.61 2.74
N VAL A 59 36.36 -5.80 2.20
CA VAL A 59 35.17 -6.06 1.36
C VAL A 59 34.22 -7.07 2.03
N SER A 60 34.11 -7.03 3.36
CA SER A 60 33.13 -7.82 4.11
C SER A 60 32.01 -6.98 4.73
N VAL A 61 32.02 -5.66 4.52
CA VAL A 61 31.01 -4.72 5.05
C VAL A 61 30.06 -4.25 3.95
N LEU A 62 29.54 -5.17 3.11
CA LEU A 62 28.61 -4.81 2.03
C LEU A 62 27.37 -5.71 1.90
N LEU A 63 27.20 -6.72 2.77
CA LEU A 63 26.02 -7.60 2.77
C LEU A 63 25.21 -7.55 4.08
N ALA A 64 25.35 -6.46 4.84
CA ALA A 64 24.35 -6.13 5.86
C ALA A 64 23.14 -5.50 5.14
N SER A 65 22.32 -6.30 4.49
CA SER A 65 21.01 -5.86 4.03
C SER A 65 20.18 -5.48 5.26
N PRO A 66 19.66 -4.25 5.37
CA PRO A 66 18.71 -3.95 6.44
C PRO A 66 17.51 -4.88 6.24
N THR A 67 17.21 -5.72 7.23
CA THR A 67 15.91 -6.38 7.28
C THR A 67 14.88 -5.26 7.39
N ILE A 68 14.18 -4.99 6.30
CA ILE A 68 13.04 -4.08 6.32
C ILE A 68 12.00 -4.80 7.18
N SER A 69 11.93 -4.43 8.45
CA SER A 69 10.79 -4.79 9.29
C SER A 69 9.57 -4.16 8.63
N HIS A 70 8.73 -4.98 8.00
CA HIS A 70 7.41 -4.53 7.59
C HIS A 70 6.72 -4.07 8.86
N ALA A 71 6.38 -2.79 8.94
CA ALA A 71 5.55 -2.29 10.01
C ALA A 71 4.20 -2.99 9.88
N ASP A 72 3.96 -3.99 10.73
CA ASP A 72 2.68 -4.66 10.82
C ASP A 72 1.69 -3.65 11.39
N PHE A 73 0.82 -3.12 10.54
CA PHE A 73 -0.27 -2.25 10.95
C PHE A 73 -1.14 -2.97 11.97
N THR A 74 -1.59 -2.26 13.01
CA THR A 74 -2.58 -2.83 13.93
C THR A 74 -3.90 -3.08 13.21
N GLN A 75 -4.76 -3.93 13.77
CA GLN A 75 -6.07 -4.22 13.16
C GLN A 75 -6.94 -2.96 13.01
N GLU A 76 -6.79 -2.02 13.93
CA GLU A 76 -7.49 -0.73 13.97
C GLU A 76 -6.99 0.22 12.87
N GLN A 77 -5.68 0.24 12.63
CA GLN A 77 -5.09 1.01 11.53
C GLN A 77 -5.50 0.43 10.18
N ALA A 78 -5.54 -0.90 10.06
CA ALA A 78 -6.04 -1.59 8.87
C ALA A 78 -7.52 -1.26 8.60
N LEU A 79 -8.36 -1.25 9.65
CA LEU A 79 -9.76 -0.84 9.57
C LEU A 79 -9.90 0.60 9.03
N ALA A 80 -9.11 1.55 9.54
CA ALA A 80 -9.12 2.92 9.05
C ALA A 80 -8.71 3.02 7.57
N ALA A 81 -7.71 2.24 7.15
CA ALA A 81 -7.28 2.20 5.76
C ALA A 81 -8.34 1.59 4.82
N ASP A 82 -9.05 0.56 5.28
CA ASP A 82 -10.13 -0.08 4.52
C ASP A 82 -11.32 0.87 4.33
N VAL A 83 -11.77 1.53 5.40
CA VAL A 83 -12.87 2.51 5.30
C VAL A 83 -12.49 3.66 4.38
N TRP A 84 -11.26 4.16 4.50
CA TRP A 84 -10.74 5.17 3.57
C TRP A 84 -10.81 4.71 2.11
N SER A 85 -10.41 3.47 1.81
CA SER A 85 -10.47 2.93 0.45
C SER A 85 -11.90 2.78 -0.06
N VAL A 86 -12.86 2.44 0.79
CA VAL A 86 -14.28 2.34 0.42
C VAL A 86 -14.81 3.73 0.07
N VAL A 87 -14.58 4.72 0.94
CA VAL A 87 -15.02 6.11 0.71
C VAL A 87 -14.38 6.67 -0.54
N ASP A 88 -13.08 6.49 -0.73
CA ASP A 88 -12.40 6.93 -1.95
C ASP A 88 -13.03 6.32 -3.22
N ALA A 89 -13.44 5.05 -3.18
CA ALA A 89 -14.10 4.42 -4.31
C ALA A 89 -15.53 4.93 -4.55
N THR A 90 -16.31 5.15 -3.49
CA THR A 90 -17.76 5.39 -3.57
C THR A 90 -18.17 6.86 -3.51
N PHE A 91 -17.30 7.75 -3.01
CA PHE A 91 -17.64 9.15 -2.82
C PHE A 91 -17.81 9.88 -4.16
N VAL A 92 -18.83 10.75 -4.21
CA VAL A 92 -19.31 11.38 -5.45
C VAL A 92 -18.38 12.53 -5.87
N ASP A 93 -17.94 13.34 -4.92
CA ASP A 93 -17.09 14.51 -5.17
C ASP A 93 -15.60 14.18 -4.98
N ARG A 94 -14.83 14.27 -6.07
CA ARG A 94 -13.39 13.99 -6.06
C ARG A 94 -12.55 15.11 -5.46
N THR A 95 -13.12 16.27 -5.20
CA THR A 95 -12.43 17.38 -4.53
C THR A 95 -12.51 17.30 -3.02
N PHE A 96 -13.32 16.36 -2.46
CA PHE A 96 -13.50 16.15 -1.03
C PHE A 96 -13.68 17.48 -0.27
N ASN A 97 -14.55 18.37 -0.79
CA ASN A 97 -14.78 19.69 -0.22
C ASN A 97 -13.49 20.54 -0.05
N ASN A 98 -12.58 20.44 -1.02
CA ASN A 98 -11.24 21.07 -1.02
C ASN A 98 -10.30 20.63 0.11
N HIS A 99 -10.55 19.46 0.72
CA HIS A 99 -9.63 18.88 1.69
C HIS A 99 -8.59 17.96 1.03
N ASP A 100 -7.37 17.96 1.56
CA ASP A 100 -6.33 17.02 1.15
C ASP A 100 -6.64 15.62 1.69
N TRP A 101 -7.29 14.83 0.84
CA TRP A 101 -7.74 13.47 1.17
C TRP A 101 -6.60 12.52 1.54
N MET A 102 -5.43 12.69 0.92
CA MET A 102 -4.26 11.87 1.21
C MET A 102 -3.66 12.22 2.58
N LYS A 103 -3.67 13.50 2.94
CA LYS A 103 -3.24 13.96 4.26
C LYS A 103 -4.18 13.47 5.36
N LEU A 104 -5.49 13.50 5.13
CA LEU A 104 -6.46 12.93 6.08
C LEU A 104 -6.19 11.45 6.32
N ARG A 105 -5.99 10.65 5.25
CA ARG A 105 -5.58 9.24 5.37
C ARG A 105 -4.33 9.06 6.23
N GLN A 106 -3.29 9.84 5.98
CA GLN A 106 -2.04 9.73 6.73
C GLN A 106 -2.25 10.02 8.23
N ASN A 107 -3.13 10.95 8.57
CA ASN A 107 -3.43 11.29 9.96
C ASN A 107 -4.12 10.14 10.70
N VAL A 108 -5.13 9.49 10.09
CA VAL A 108 -5.81 8.34 10.70
C VAL A 108 -4.91 7.10 10.74
N VAL A 109 -4.15 6.80 9.66
CA VAL A 109 -3.32 5.58 9.62
C VAL A 109 -2.09 5.64 10.53
N LYS A 110 -1.50 6.82 10.73
CA LYS A 110 -0.33 6.99 11.64
C LYS A 110 -0.71 7.03 13.13
N ARG A 111 -2.00 7.10 13.44
CA ARG A 111 -2.47 7.20 14.81
C ARG A 111 -2.41 5.82 15.46
N ASP A 112 -1.94 5.79 16.71
CA ASP A 112 -2.02 4.58 17.53
C ASP A 112 -3.40 4.51 18.20
N TYR A 113 -4.08 3.38 18.03
CA TYR A 113 -5.39 3.12 18.58
C TYR A 113 -5.30 2.16 19.75
N THR A 114 -5.98 2.47 20.84
CA THR A 114 -6.06 1.63 22.03
C THR A 114 -7.21 0.64 21.96
N ASP A 115 -8.30 1.01 21.27
CA ASP A 115 -9.50 0.18 21.10
C ASP A 115 -10.15 0.44 19.74
N ARG A 116 -10.96 -0.52 19.26
CA ARG A 116 -11.71 -0.37 18.00
C ARG A 116 -12.68 0.79 18.03
N GLN A 117 -13.32 1.11 19.17
CA GLN A 117 -14.22 2.26 19.25
C GLN A 117 -13.50 3.57 18.96
N GLN A 118 -12.25 3.69 19.44
CA GLN A 118 -11.42 4.86 19.17
C GLN A 118 -11.07 4.99 17.68
N ALA A 119 -10.89 3.86 16.99
CA ALA A 119 -10.68 3.86 15.54
C ALA A 119 -11.92 4.33 14.78
N TYR A 120 -13.12 3.83 15.14
CA TYR A 120 -14.37 4.31 14.56
C TYR A 120 -14.59 5.80 14.81
N ASP A 121 -14.38 6.27 16.05
CA ASP A 121 -14.50 7.69 16.38
C ASP A 121 -13.54 8.56 15.57
N ALA A 122 -12.29 8.14 15.40
CA ALA A 122 -11.31 8.85 14.60
C ALA A 122 -11.69 8.86 13.11
N ILE A 123 -12.20 7.75 12.57
CA ILE A 123 -12.70 7.69 11.20
C ILE A 123 -13.87 8.68 11.03
N SER A 124 -14.88 8.64 11.91
CA SER A 124 -16.03 9.52 11.77
C SER A 124 -15.67 10.99 11.90
N LYS A 125 -14.82 11.37 12.86
CA LYS A 125 -14.48 12.78 13.15
C LYS A 125 -13.36 13.32 12.26
N ASP A 126 -12.28 12.58 12.10
CA ASP A 126 -11.08 13.08 11.43
C ASP A 126 -11.12 12.78 9.92
N LEU A 127 -11.87 11.77 9.48
CA LEU A 127 -11.96 11.39 8.07
C LEU A 127 -13.28 11.79 7.41
N LEU A 128 -14.44 11.53 8.02
CA LEU A 128 -15.75 11.75 7.38
C LEU A 128 -16.35 13.14 7.66
N GLU A 129 -16.18 13.69 8.85
CA GLU A 129 -16.70 15.03 9.23
C GLU A 129 -16.22 16.17 8.31
N PRO A 130 -14.94 16.23 7.87
CA PRO A 130 -14.46 17.28 6.97
C PRO A 130 -15.16 17.30 5.61
N LEU A 131 -15.76 16.17 5.18
CA LEU A 131 -16.50 16.11 3.92
C LEU A 131 -17.78 16.96 3.97
N GLY A 132 -18.27 17.27 5.17
CA GLY A 132 -19.45 18.13 5.36
C GLY A 132 -20.76 17.52 4.83
N ASP A 133 -20.78 16.23 4.51
CA ASP A 133 -21.96 15.56 3.98
C ASP A 133 -22.79 14.89 5.08
N LYS A 134 -24.06 15.29 5.18
CA LYS A 134 -25.04 14.74 6.13
C LYS A 134 -25.21 13.22 5.98
N TYR A 135 -25.00 12.68 4.78
CA TYR A 135 -25.31 11.28 4.45
C TYR A 135 -24.10 10.35 4.54
N THR A 136 -22.90 10.87 4.81
CA THR A 136 -21.68 10.07 4.97
C THR A 136 -21.39 9.88 6.46
N ARG A 137 -21.72 8.71 7.03
CA ARG A 137 -21.54 8.37 8.45
C ARG A 137 -21.06 6.94 8.66
#